data_AF-A0A954CQR7-F1
#
_entry.id   AF-A0A954CQR7-F1
#
_cell.length_a   1.000
_cell.length_b   1.000
_cell.length_c   1.000
_cell.angle_alpha   90.00
_cell.angle_beta   90.00
_cell.angle_gamma   90.00
#
_symmetry.space_group_name_H-M   'P 1'
#
loop_
_entity.id
_entity.type
_entity.pdbx_description
1 polymer ?
#
loop_
_entity_poly.entity_id
_entity_poly.type
_entity_poly.pdbx_seq_one_letter_code
_entity_poly.pdbx_strand_id
1 'polypeptide(L)' 'MSTYRIRNLNAGTPDSQRQRLKEKLLQIPSIQKVAILAHRREVRLTVIGMEPNPKMVKAVCDELGFMLEKRVTKRL' A
#
# COMPACT_ATOMS: atom_id res chain seq x y z
N MET A 1 -8.84 3.39 11.12
CA MET A 1 -7.53 3.46 10.42
C MET A 1 -7.26 2.11 9.77
N SER A 2 -6.96 2.04 8.46
CA SER A 2 -6.90 0.76 7.72
C SER A 2 -5.48 0.41 7.27
N THR A 3 -4.76 -0.42 8.03
CA THR A 3 -3.42 -0.85 7.63
C THR A 3 -3.49 -1.98 6.60
N TYR A 4 -2.65 -1.95 5.56
CA TYR A 4 -2.51 -3.06 4.62
C TYR A 4 -1.14 -3.71 4.83
N ARG A 5 -1.05 -5.02 4.63
CA ARG A 5 0.21 -5.74 4.61
C ARG A 5 0.39 -6.26 3.20
N ILE A 6 1.42 -5.75 2.55
CA ILE A 6 1.93 -6.25 1.28
C ILE A 6 3.10 -7.18 1.65
N ARG A 7 3.28 -8.28 0.96
CA ARG A 7 4.40 -9.20 1.25
C ARG A 7 5.35 -9.38 0.08
N ASN A 8 5.07 -8.71 -1.05
CA ASN A 8 5.82 -8.86 -2.28
C ASN A 8 6.23 -7.51 -2.86
N LEU A 9 6.69 -6.58 -2.01
CA LEU A 9 7.62 -5.57 -2.49
C LEU A 9 8.98 -6.23 -2.20
N ASN A 10 9.62 -6.79 -3.23
CA ASN A 10 10.98 -7.27 -3.07
C ASN A 10 11.81 -6.13 -2.44
N ALA A 11 12.71 -6.44 -1.52
CA ALA A 11 13.59 -5.44 -0.93
C ALA A 11 14.45 -4.69 -1.98
N GLY A 12 14.45 -5.16 -3.24
CA GLY A 12 15.03 -4.51 -4.43
C GLY A 12 14.05 -3.75 -5.34
N THR A 13 12.78 -3.53 -4.96
CA THR A 13 11.87 -2.69 -5.76
C THR A 13 12.44 -1.26 -5.83
N PRO A 14 12.64 -0.71 -7.03
CA PRO A 14 13.22 0.62 -7.20
C PRO A 14 12.39 1.68 -6.46
N ASP A 15 13.06 2.66 -5.88
CA ASP A 15 12.42 3.73 -5.11
C ASP A 15 11.40 4.50 -5.97
N SER A 16 11.67 4.60 -7.27
CA SER A 16 10.79 5.16 -8.29
C SER A 16 9.41 4.47 -8.33
N GLN A 17 9.34 3.14 -8.19
CA GLN A 17 8.06 2.44 -8.16
C GLN A 17 7.33 2.62 -6.83
N ARG A 18 8.06 2.74 -5.72
CA ARG A 18 7.46 3.03 -4.40
C ARG A 18 6.86 4.43 -4.36
N GLN A 19 7.55 5.42 -4.93
CA GLN A 19 7.01 6.77 -5.12
C GLN A 19 5.75 6.75 -5.98
N ARG A 20 5.79 6.09 -7.14
CA ARG A 20 4.65 6.00 -8.05
C ARG A 20 3.44 5.29 -7.42
N LEU A 21 3.68 4.25 -6.63
CA LEU A 21 2.66 3.57 -5.82
C LEU A 21 2.04 4.53 -4.80
N LYS A 22 2.87 5.28 -4.07
CA LYS A 22 2.43 6.25 -3.08
C LYS A 22 1.57 7.34 -3.71
N GLU A 23 1.99 7.89 -4.85
CA GLU A 23 1.25 8.90 -5.60
C GLU A 23 -0.10 8.38 -6.08
N LYS A 24 -0.15 7.20 -6.72
CA LYS A 24 -1.43 6.62 -7.16
C LYS A 24 -2.39 6.31 -6.02
N LEU A 25 -1.88 5.84 -4.87
CA LEU A 25 -2.71 5.62 -3.69
C LEU A 25 -3.23 6.94 -3.11
N LEU A 26 -2.44 8.01 -3.12
CA LEU A 26 -2.87 9.35 -2.68
C LEU A 26 -3.94 9.95 -3.61
N GLN A 27 -4.07 9.50 -4.85
CA GLN A 27 -5.16 9.90 -5.74
C GLN A 27 -6.52 9.30 -5.35
N ILE A 28 -6.55 8.28 -4.48
CA ILE A 28 -7.81 7.71 -3.99
C ILE A 28 -8.38 8.69 -2.94
N PRO A 29 -9.57 9.28 -3.15
CA PRO A 29 -10.10 10.34 -2.28
C PRO A 29 -10.32 9.88 -0.83
N SER A 30 -10.53 8.59 -0.61
CA SER A 30 -10.65 7.97 0.71
C SER A 30 -9.32 7.87 1.48
N ILE A 31 -8.17 8.12 0.83
CA ILE A 31 -6.82 7.98 1.39
C ILE A 31 -6.26 9.36 1.72
N GLN A 32 -5.85 9.57 2.98
CA GLN A 32 -5.22 10.81 3.43
C GLN A 32 -3.69 10.70 3.52
N LYS A 33 -3.17 9.57 3.97
CA LYS A 33 -1.73 9.33 4.11
C LYS A 33 -1.36 7.92 3.70
N VAL A 34 -0.17 7.78 3.13
CA VAL A 34 0.42 6.50 2.71
C VAL A 34 1.86 6.45 3.21
N ALA A 35 2.20 5.37 3.90
CA ALA A 35 3.56 5.08 4.36
C ALA A 35 3.99 3.70 3.86
N ILE A 36 5.16 3.64 3.24
CA ILE A 36 5.77 2.39 2.76
C ILE A 36 7.00 2.16 3.64
N LEU A 37 6.99 1.06 4.39
CA LEU A 37 8.09 0.66 5.26
C LEU A 37 8.76 -0.56 4.66
N ALA A 38 9.96 -0.38 4.11
CA ALA A 38 10.74 -1.49 3.59
C ALA A 38 11.69 -2.06 4.65
N HIS A 39 11.48 -3.32 5.02
CA HIS A 39 12.38 -4.13 5.85
C HIS A 39 13.15 -5.11 4.95
N ARG A 40 14.33 -5.56 5.40
CA ARG A 40 15.25 -6.43 4.64
C ARG A 40 14.62 -7.69 4.00
N ARG A 41 13.42 -8.12 4.42
CA ARG A 41 12.69 -9.27 3.87
C ARG A 41 11.21 -9.02 3.58
N GLU A 42 10.66 -7.86 3.94
CA GLU A 42 9.23 -7.58 3.83
C GLU A 42 9.01 -6.09 3.66
N VAL A 43 8.00 -5.69 2.90
CA VAL A 43 7.61 -4.27 2.81
C VAL A 43 6.16 -4.09 3.17
N ARG A 44 5.92 -3.19 4.12
CA ARG A 44 4.61 -2.92 4.68
C ARG A 44 4.06 -1.60 4.14
N LEU A 45 2.89 -1.66 3.51
CA LEU A 45 2.15 -0.49 3.04
C LEU A 45 1.07 -0.10 4.05
N THR A 46 1.32 0.95 4.82
CA THR A 46 0.32 1.54 5.70
C THR A 46 -0.45 2.62 4.97
N VAL A 47 -1.74 2.40 4.77
CA VAL A 47 -2.66 3.41 4.24
C VAL A 47 -3.47 3.98 5.41
N ILE A 48 -3.68 5.28 5.43
CA ILE A 48 -4.45 5.99 6.45
C ILE A 48 -5.50 6.80 5.69
N GLY A 49 -6.76 6.59 6.01
CA GLY A 49 -7.87 7.18 5.28
C GLY A 49 -9.21 6.87 5.94
N MET A 50 -10.25 7.59 5.50
CA MET A 50 -11.64 7.33 5.88
C MET A 50 -12.18 6.27 4.91
N GLU A 51 -12.28 5.04 5.39
CA GLU A 51 -12.77 3.88 4.60
C GLU A 51 -12.10 3.68 3.23
N PRO A 52 -10.76 3.53 3.16
CA PRO A 52 -10.11 3.24 1.89
C PRO A 52 -10.61 1.93 1.30
N ASN A 53 -11.12 1.99 0.06
CA ASN A 53 -11.66 0.83 -0.63
C ASN A 53 -10.54 -0.19 -0.92
N PRO A 54 -10.58 -1.39 -0.33
CA PRO A 54 -9.51 -2.37 -0.50
C PRO A 54 -9.38 -2.86 -1.94
N LYS A 55 -10.47 -2.82 -2.74
CA LYS A 55 -10.43 -3.18 -4.15
C LYS A 55 -9.60 -2.19 -4.96
N MET A 56 -9.74 -0.89 -4.68
CA MET A 56 -8.95 0.16 -5.34
C MET A 56 -7.48 0.07 -4.93
N VAL A 57 -7.21 -0.11 -3.64
CA VAL A 57 -5.83 -0.30 -3.14
C VAL A 57 -5.19 -1.53 -3.77
N LYS A 58 -5.92 -2.65 -3.86
CA LYS A 58 -5.45 -3.86 -4.55
C LYS A 58 -5.22 -3.61 -6.03
N ALA A 59 -6.13 -2.93 -6.73
CA ALA A 59 -5.99 -2.64 -8.16
C ALA A 59 -4.75 -1.80 -8.47
N VAL A 60 -4.47 -0.77 -7.66
CA VAL A 60 -3.24 0.04 -7.80
C VAL A 60 -1.99 -0.80 -7.52
N CYS A 61 -2.06 -1.70 -6.53
CA CYS A 61 -0.97 -2.64 -6.26
C CYS A 61 -0.74 -3.58 -7.45
N ASP A 62 -1.80 -4.22 -7.97
CA ASP A 62 -1.78 -5.14 -9.13
C ASP A 62 -1.22 -4.45 -10.39
N GLU A 63 -1.67 -3.23 -10.68
CA GLU A 63 -1.22 -2.43 -11.84
C GLU A 63 0.30 -2.19 -11.83
N LEU A 64 0.87 -2.05 -10.63
CA LEU A 64 2.30 -1.82 -10.44
C LEU A 64 3.08 -3.12 -10.15
N GLY A 65 2.43 -4.29 -10.23
CA GLY A 65 3.05 -5.60 -10.00
C GLY A 65 3.24 -5.97 -8.52
N PHE A 66 2.57 -5.29 -7.60
CA PHE A 66 2.61 -5.58 -6.17
C PHE A 66 1.48 -6.53 -5.74
N MET A 67 1.86 -7.60 -5.03
CA MET A 67 0.88 -8.54 -4.49
C MET A 67 0.44 -8.13 -3.07
N LEU A 68 -0.80 -7.67 -2.95
CA LEU A 68 -1.41 -7.32 -1.66
C LEU A 68 -1.85 -8.60 -0.93
N GLU A 69 -1.10 -9.01 0.08
CA GLU A 69 -1.30 -10.33 0.72
C GLU A 69 -2.33 -10.32 1.85
N LYS A 70 -2.40 -9.25 2.67
CA LYS A 70 -3.32 -9.23 3.82
C LYS A 70 -3.83 -7.84 4.14
N ARG A 71 -5.15 -7.66 4.15
CA ARG A 71 -5.80 -6.47 4.72
C ARG A 71 -5.79 -6.60 6.25
N VAL A 72 -5.17 -5.65 6.95
CA VAL A 72 -5.15 -5.59 8.42
C VAL A 72 -5.89 -4.32 8.85
N THR A 73 -7.22 -4.35 8.71
CA THR A 73 -8.07 -3.28 9.22
C THR A 73 -8.11 -3.35 10.75
N LYS A 74 -7.33 -2.52 11.44
CA LYS A 74 -7.54 -2.27 12.88
C LYS A 74 -8.72 -1.31 13.02
N ARG A 75 -9.89 -1.84 13.40
CA ARG A 75 -10.92 -1.03 14.06
C ARG A 75 -10.39 -0.73 15.47
N LEU A 76 -10.15 0.55 15.75
CA LEU A 76 -10.16 1.09 17.12
C LEU A 76 -11.60 1.54 17.36
#